data_AF-A0A346SDB6-F1
#
_entry.id   AF-A0A346SDB6-F1
#
_cell.length_a   1.000
_cell.length_b   1.000
_cell.length_c   1.000
_cell.angle_alpha   90.00
_cell.angle_beta   90.00
_cell.angle_gamma   90.00
#
_symmetry.space_group_name_H-M   'P 1'
#
loop_
_entity.id
_entity.type
_entity.pdbx_description
1 polymer ?
#
loop_
_entity_poly.entity_id
_entity_poly.type
_entity_poly.pdbx_seq_one_letter_code
_entity_poly.pdbx_strand_id
1 'polypeptide(L)'
;MNFQISTNGAGVIPPRQASTELDCETAALLRAAIRPIFASAASWGNLTDILKDKGYRLVFRQGRLCLTDRTTDARVCGLQFLGLEFRELVSRLGRPIVVARGDGANGDILAKRPTADQS
;
A
#
# COMPACT_ATOMS: atom_id res chain seq x y z
N MET A 1 -4.62 -19.96 -60.15
CA MET A 1 -4.51 -20.33 -58.73
C MET A 1 -3.35 -19.55 -58.15
N ASN A 2 -3.63 -18.48 -57.39
CA ASN A 2 -2.62 -17.55 -56.92
C ASN A 2 -2.65 -17.55 -55.39
N PHE A 3 -1.66 -18.19 -54.77
CA PHE A 3 -1.49 -18.17 -53.32
C PHE A 3 -0.78 -16.87 -52.95
N GLN A 4 -1.54 -15.89 -52.47
CA GLN A 4 -0.99 -14.68 -51.85
C GLN A 4 -0.59 -15.03 -50.41
N ILE A 5 0.71 -15.15 -50.16
CA ILE A 5 1.27 -15.16 -48.81
C ILE A 5 1.38 -13.71 -48.37
N SER A 6 0.42 -13.25 -47.55
CA SER A 6 0.52 -11.97 -46.85
C SER A 6 1.49 -12.11 -45.68
N THR A 7 2.75 -11.76 -45.91
CA THR A 7 3.62 -11.24 -44.85
C THR A 7 3.19 -9.81 -44.55
N ASN A 8 2.26 -9.63 -43.62
CA ASN A 8 2.06 -8.33 -42.99
C ASN A 8 2.60 -8.39 -41.55
N GLY A 9 3.79 -7.82 -41.40
CA GLY A 9 4.34 -7.46 -40.10
C GLY A 9 3.51 -6.37 -39.41
N ALA A 10 4.04 -5.95 -38.26
CA ALA A 10 3.43 -5.05 -37.29
C ALA A 10 2.38 -5.71 -36.39
N GLY A 11 2.86 -6.66 -35.56
CA GLY A 11 2.32 -6.75 -34.21
C GLY A 11 2.55 -5.41 -33.52
N VAL A 12 1.53 -4.55 -33.54
CA VAL A 12 1.42 -3.44 -32.60
C VAL A 12 1.35 -4.10 -31.23
N ILE A 13 2.50 -4.23 -30.58
CA ILE A 13 2.52 -4.36 -29.13
C ILE A 13 1.84 -3.07 -28.67
N PRO A 14 0.65 -3.14 -28.03
CA PRO A 14 0.06 -1.92 -27.51
C PRO A 14 1.12 -1.23 -26.66
N PRO A 15 1.18 0.12 -26.63
CA PRO A 15 2.05 0.79 -25.67
C PRO A 15 1.76 0.12 -24.35
N ARG A 16 2.80 -0.48 -23.75
CA ARG A 16 2.73 -1.03 -22.39
C ARG A 16 2.10 0.13 -21.64
N GLN A 17 0.83 0.01 -21.25
CA GLN A 17 0.23 1.01 -20.38
C GLN A 17 1.26 1.09 -19.29
N ALA A 18 1.93 2.25 -19.17
CA ALA A 18 3.02 2.41 -18.25
C ALA A 18 2.38 2.09 -16.91
N SER A 19 2.55 0.85 -16.48
CA SER A 19 1.93 0.39 -15.28
C SER A 19 2.42 1.41 -14.27
N THR A 20 1.52 1.90 -13.43
CA THR A 20 1.88 2.65 -12.23
C THR A 20 2.61 1.73 -11.23
N GLU A 21 3.32 0.72 -11.74
CA GLU A 21 4.19 -0.22 -11.09
C GLU A 21 5.55 0.46 -11.04
N LEU A 22 6.00 0.70 -9.81
CA LEU A 22 7.34 1.15 -9.52
C LEU A 22 8.35 0.29 -10.28
N ASP A 23 9.37 0.92 -10.87
CA ASP A 23 10.52 0.18 -11.38
C ASP A 23 11.15 -0.64 -10.24
N CYS A 24 11.84 -1.73 -10.59
CA CYS A 24 12.46 -2.64 -9.62
C CYS A 24 13.41 -1.92 -8.65
N GLU A 25 14.18 -0.94 -9.11
CA GLU A 25 15.09 -0.16 -8.28
C GLU A 25 14.32 0.66 -7.24
N THR A 26 13.35 1.45 -7.69
CA THR A 26 12.51 2.27 -6.81
C THR A 26 11.70 1.41 -5.84
N ALA A 27 11.20 0.27 -6.31
CA ALA A 27 10.50 -0.71 -5.49
C ALA A 27 11.40 -1.29 -4.39
N ALA A 28 12.63 -1.67 -4.74
CA ALA A 28 13.61 -2.20 -3.78
C ALA A 28 14.00 -1.15 -2.73
N LEU A 29 14.23 0.10 -3.15
CA LEU A 29 14.53 1.22 -2.25
C LEU A 29 13.36 1.52 -1.30
N LEU A 30 12.13 1.61 -1.83
CA LEU A 30 10.94 1.81 -1.02
C LEU A 30 10.79 0.69 0.02
N ARG A 31 10.97 -0.56 -0.40
CA ARG A 31 10.89 -1.72 0.48
C ARG A 31 11.98 -1.68 1.56
N ALA A 32 13.22 -1.34 1.19
CA ALA A 32 14.35 -1.22 2.11
C ALA A 32 14.16 -0.08 3.13
N ALA A 33 13.56 1.04 2.73
CA ALA A 33 13.30 2.18 3.60
C ALA A 33 12.12 1.96 4.55
N ILE A 34 11.06 1.30 4.08
CA ILE A 34 9.80 1.18 4.84
C ILE A 34 9.81 -0.05 5.77
N ARG A 35 10.35 -1.19 5.35
CA ARG A 35 10.35 -2.42 6.18
C ARG A 35 10.95 -2.23 7.58
N PRO A 36 12.08 -1.53 7.77
CA PRO A 36 12.66 -1.30 9.09
C PRO A 36 11.72 -0.55 10.04
N ILE A 37 10.87 0.35 9.52
CA ILE A 37 9.90 1.10 10.32
C ILE A 37 8.86 0.14 10.91
N PHE A 38 8.35 -0.77 10.07
CA PHE A 38 7.47 -1.82 10.56
C PHE A 38 8.21 -2.68 11.58
N ALA A 39 9.45 -3.09 11.31
CA ALA A 39 10.23 -3.94 12.21
C ALA A 39 10.62 -3.28 13.53
N SER A 40 10.77 -1.96 13.62
CA SER A 40 11.17 -1.27 14.86
C SER A 40 10.00 -0.70 15.66
N ALA A 41 8.79 -0.62 15.08
CA ALA A 41 7.66 -0.03 15.77
C ALA A 41 7.25 -0.81 17.04
N ALA A 42 7.11 -0.08 18.16
CA ALA A 42 6.69 -0.64 19.45
C ALA A 42 5.16 -0.73 19.61
N SER A 43 4.39 0.00 18.81
CA SER A 43 2.93 0.04 18.85
C SER A 43 2.35 0.55 17.53
N TRP A 44 1.05 0.35 17.29
CA TRP A 44 0.35 0.95 16.15
C TRP A 44 0.41 2.48 16.14
N GLY A 45 0.36 3.11 17.31
CA GLY A 45 0.52 4.55 17.45
C GLY A 45 1.91 5.04 17.03
N ASN A 46 2.96 4.38 17.50
CA ASN A 46 4.32 4.69 17.09
C ASN A 46 4.54 4.45 15.58
N LEU A 47 4.00 3.36 15.04
CA LEU A 47 4.08 3.05 13.61
C LEU A 47 3.42 4.14 12.76
N THR A 48 2.19 4.52 13.11
CA THR A 48 1.44 5.55 12.37
C THR A 48 2.08 6.92 12.46
N ASP A 49 2.68 7.27 13.61
CA ASP A 49 3.41 8.53 13.78
C ASP A 49 4.66 8.61 12.90
N ILE A 50 5.52 7.58 12.92
CA ILE A 50 6.73 7.54 12.07
C ILE A 50 6.37 7.57 10.58
N LEU A 51 5.32 6.85 10.17
CA LEU A 51 4.87 6.88 8.77
C LEU A 51 4.33 8.25 8.38
N LYS A 52 3.60 8.92 9.28
CA LYS A 52 3.05 10.26 9.06
C LYS A 52 4.12 11.32 8.89
N ASP A 53 5.19 11.25 9.68
CA ASP A 53 6.38 12.11 9.55
C ASP A 53 7.03 11.96 8.16
N LYS A 54 7.04 10.73 7.64
CA LYS A 54 7.55 10.41 6.30
C LYS A 54 6.57 10.69 5.15
N GLY A 55 5.43 11.31 5.43
CA GLY A 55 4.43 11.65 4.41
C GLY A 55 3.51 10.51 4.01
N TYR A 56 3.42 9.44 4.80
CA TYR A 56 2.57 8.29 4.52
C TYR A 56 1.43 8.12 5.52
N ARG A 57 0.40 7.37 5.14
CA ARG A 57 -0.67 6.87 6.01
C ARG A 57 -0.83 5.38 5.88
N LEU A 58 -1.32 4.75 6.94
CA LEU A 58 -1.61 3.32 7.01
C LEU A 58 -3.12 3.12 7.06
N VAL A 59 -3.69 2.52 6.01
CA VAL A 59 -5.14 2.42 5.80
C VAL A 59 -5.55 1.03 5.32
N PHE A 60 -6.74 0.61 5.68
CA PHE A 60 -7.43 -0.51 5.05
C PHE A 60 -8.11 -0.05 3.77
N ARG A 61 -7.83 -0.76 2.67
CA ARG A 61 -8.54 -0.64 1.40
C ARG A 61 -9.02 -2.01 0.97
N GLN A 62 -10.34 -2.18 0.83
CA GLN A 62 -10.95 -3.45 0.47
C GLN A 62 -10.47 -4.62 1.36
N GLY A 63 -10.40 -4.38 2.67
CA GLY A 63 -9.94 -5.36 3.66
C GLY A 63 -8.43 -5.63 3.69
N ARG A 64 -7.63 -4.93 2.88
CA ARG A 64 -6.16 -5.08 2.87
C ARG A 64 -5.47 -3.85 3.44
N LEU A 65 -4.49 -4.07 4.31
CA LEU A 65 -3.69 -2.98 4.85
C LEU A 65 -2.67 -2.49 3.81
N CYS A 66 -2.71 -1.19 3.54
CA CYS A 66 -1.89 -0.52 2.54
C CYS A 66 -1.30 0.78 3.09
N LEU A 67 -0.16 1.15 2.52
CA LEU A 67 0.44 2.46 2.65
C LEU A 67 -0.14 3.38 1.57
N THR A 68 -0.61 4.56 1.95
CA THR A 68 -0.98 5.63 1.01
C THR A 68 -0.10 6.85 1.22
N ASP A 69 0.07 7.64 0.15
CA ASP A 69 0.64 8.96 0.25
C ASP A 69 -0.35 9.86 1.02
N ARG A 70 0.17 10.62 1.99
CA ARG A 70 -0.67 11.42 2.88
C ARG A 70 -1.31 12.62 2.17
N THR A 71 -0.67 13.13 1.13
CA THR A 71 -1.07 14.37 0.44
C THR A 71 -2.12 14.08 -0.65
N THR A 72 -1.90 13.03 -1.43
CA THR A 72 -2.70 12.66 -2.61
C THR A 72 -3.71 11.55 -2.32
N ASP A 73 -3.61 10.87 -1.17
CA ASP A 73 -4.32 9.62 -0.84
C ASP A 73 -4.04 8.45 -1.79
N ALA A 74 -3.10 8.61 -2.73
CA ALA A 74 -2.74 7.58 -3.69
C ALA A 74 -2.14 6.37 -2.97
N ARG A 75 -2.55 5.16 -3.38
CA ARG A 75 -1.98 3.93 -2.86
C ARG A 75 -0.52 3.80 -3.31
N VAL A 76 0.37 3.67 -2.34
CA VAL A 76 1.81 3.48 -2.57
C VAL A 76 2.13 1.99 -2.66
N CYS A 77 1.81 1.21 -1.61
CA CYS A 77 2.04 -0.23 -1.62
C CYS A 77 1.18 -0.97 -0.57
N GLY A 78 1.06 -2.29 -0.68
CA GLY A 78 0.43 -3.15 0.33
C GLY A 78 1.45 -3.83 1.26
N LEU A 79 1.01 -4.42 2.37
CA LEU A 79 1.91 -5.19 3.25
C LEU A 79 2.66 -6.33 2.53
N GLN A 80 1.98 -7.03 1.60
CA GLN A 80 2.60 -8.08 0.77
C GLN A 80 3.80 -7.58 -0.04
N PHE A 81 3.76 -6.32 -0.51
CA PHE A 81 4.88 -5.69 -1.21
C PHE A 81 6.07 -5.43 -0.28
N LEU A 82 5.83 -5.32 1.02
CA LEU A 82 6.87 -5.22 2.04
C LEU A 82 7.32 -6.62 2.53
N GLY A 83 6.69 -7.70 2.06
CA GLY A 83 6.88 -9.06 2.57
C GLY A 83 6.54 -9.16 4.06
N LEU A 84 5.47 -8.48 4.45
CA LEU A 84 4.94 -8.49 5.80
C LEU A 84 3.52 -9.07 5.75
N GLU A 85 3.16 -9.77 6.80
CA GLU A 85 1.82 -10.30 7.00
C GLU A 85 1.10 -9.49 8.09
N PHE A 86 -0.17 -9.19 7.87
CA PHE A 86 -0.95 -8.43 8.85
C PHE A 86 -1.04 -9.17 10.20
N ARG A 87 -1.15 -10.50 10.17
CA ARG A 87 -1.19 -11.35 11.36
C ARG A 87 0.06 -11.20 12.22
N GLU A 88 1.24 -11.10 11.61
CA GLU A 88 2.51 -10.92 12.33
C GLU A 88 2.56 -9.56 13.03
N LEU A 89 2.06 -8.52 12.37
CA LEU A 89 1.95 -7.19 12.99
C LEU A 89 0.97 -7.21 14.16
N VAL A 90 -0.17 -7.88 14.04
CA VAL A 90 -1.15 -8.00 15.14
C VAL A 90 -0.61 -8.82 16.30
N SER A 91 0.13 -9.90 16.03
CA SER A 91 0.76 -10.73 17.05
C SER A 91 1.72 -9.90 17.91
N ARG A 92 2.48 -9.00 17.28
CA ARG A 92 3.51 -8.22 17.96
C ARG A 92 3.05 -6.88 18.53
N LEU A 93 2.16 -6.18 17.83
CA LEU A 93 1.69 -4.83 18.19
C LEU A 93 0.32 -4.85 18.89
N GLY A 94 -0.33 -6.02 18.98
CA GLY A 94 -1.72 -6.15 19.43
C GLY A 94 -2.74 -5.83 18.35
N ARG A 95 -4.02 -5.73 18.71
CA ARG A 95 -5.10 -5.40 17.77
C ARG A 95 -5.11 -3.89 17.44
N PRO A 96 -5.09 -3.49 16.15
CA PRO A 96 -5.22 -2.08 15.80
C PRO A 96 -6.63 -1.58 16.08
N ILE A 97 -6.73 -0.27 16.31
CA ILE A 97 -8.01 0.44 16.34
C ILE A 97 -8.28 0.91 14.91
N VAL A 98 -9.40 0.47 14.33
CA VAL A 98 -9.77 0.81 12.96
C VAL A 98 -11.08 1.59 12.97
N VAL A 99 -11.09 2.73 12.29
CA VAL A 99 -12.33 3.47 12.00
C VAL A 99 -12.77 3.13 10.59
N ALA A 100 -13.92 2.47 10.47
CA ALA A 100 -14.49 2.13 9.18
C ALA A 100 -14.82 3.41 8.37
N ARG A 101 -14.60 3.35 7.06
CA ARG A 101 -14.90 4.42 6.11
C ARG A 101 -15.82 3.90 5.02
N GLY A 102 -17.08 4.32 5.05
CA GLY A 102 -18.08 3.91 4.08
C GLY A 102 -18.31 2.40 4.04
N ASP A 103 -18.76 1.93 2.89
CA ASP A 103 -18.96 0.50 2.62
C ASP A 103 -17.71 -0.11 1.95
N GLY A 104 -17.51 -1.43 2.10
CA GLY A 104 -16.41 -2.15 1.42
C GLY A 104 -15.13 -2.35 2.23
N ALA A 105 -15.22 -2.50 3.55
CA ALA A 105 -14.08 -2.84 4.44
C ALA A 105 -12.87 -1.88 4.31
N ASN A 106 -13.15 -0.60 4.07
CA ASN A 106 -12.15 0.46 4.12
C ASN A 106 -12.08 1.04 5.54
N GLY A 107 -10.92 1.54 5.94
CA GLY A 107 -10.79 2.16 7.26
C GLY A 107 -9.42 2.74 7.54
N ASP A 108 -9.34 3.65 8.51
CA ASP A 108 -8.08 4.23 8.97
C ASP A 108 -7.61 3.55 10.25
N ILE A 109 -6.31 3.29 10.36
CA ILE A 109 -5.71 2.89 11.65
C ILE A 109 -5.52 4.12 12.50
N LEU A 110 -6.06 4.09 13.71
CA LEU A 110 -5.86 5.13 14.70
C LEU A 110 -4.72 4.80 15.66
N ALA A 111 -3.91 5.81 15.95
CA ALA A 111 -2.82 5.73 16.91
C ALA A 111 -3.31 5.55 18.36
N LYS A 112 -4.50 6.10 18.66
CA LYS A 112 -5.18 6.04 19.96
C LYS A 112 -6.68 5.92 19.72
N ARG A 113 -7.41 5.38 20.69
CA ARG A 113 -8.88 5.39 20.65
C ARG A 113 -9.32 6.86 20.54
N PRO A 114 -10.22 7.20 19.59
CA PRO A 114 -10.78 8.54 19.53
C PRO A 114 -11.62 8.70 20.80
N THR A 115 -11.20 9.59 21.69
CA THR A 115 -12.05 10.09 22.76
C THR A 115 -13.22 10.82 22.09
N ALA A 116 -14.44 10.56 22.53
CA ALA A 116 -15.70 10.99 21.89
C ALA A 116 -15.95 12.52 21.90
N ASP A 117 -14.89 13.32 22.00
CA ASP A 117 -14.91 14.77 22.23
C ASP A 117 -14.53 15.58 20.99
N GLN A 118 -14.75 15.08 19.77
CA GLN A 118 -14.62 15.91 18.56
C GLN A 118 -15.72 15.56 17.56
N SER A 119 -16.85 16.26 17.69
CA SER A 119 -17.87 16.45 16.65
C SER A 119 -17.67 17.80 15.97
#